data_AF-A0AAD5MWY4-F1
#
_entry.id   AF-A0AAD5MWY4-F1
#
_cell.length_a   1.000
_cell.length_b   1.000
_cell.length_c   1.000
_cell.angle_alpha   90.00
_cell.angle_beta   90.00
_cell.angle_gamma   90.00
#
_symmetry.space_group_name_H-M   'P 1'
#
loop_
_entity.id
_entity.type
_entity.pdbx_description
1 polymer ?
#
loop_
_entity_poly.entity_id
_entity_poly.type
_entity_poly.pdbx_seq_one_letter_code
_entity_poly.pdbx_strand_id
1 'polypeptide(L)'
;MRSLAPLTLLSGRTLCQHPSSRIARENLEVFCDTWSQSVNDLSRLAKESDSAACGRVAAEKQAYMSLPRPGKHGTTSKPSKPITLDIEDQQKMAKVGLEMKLLTSEVDAEAEKWDEYAENDIVKRAKAMSSMAYNMYLFTRGDGPLKTTHDLFTQAEFFAEQANKMYKTVREFSYEVPASAEKSELSTILERIPAHCQQLQVLVKSPTVGKSATFGKVDSVIQETKNLMNEIAKLVTSSFVCATKYEIEFRGGSMPRPVGDGGVEPRTSRESTAWRRTPSIRRTAPPPTYQQH
;
A
#
# COMPACT_ATOMS: atom_id res chain seq x y z
N MET A 1 28.75 -17.13 -18.67
CA MET A 1 27.43 -17.05 -19.36
C MET A 1 27.53 -16.39 -20.74
N ARG A 2 27.91 -15.10 -20.86
CA ARG A 2 27.94 -14.38 -22.16
C ARG A 2 28.81 -15.02 -23.25
N SER A 3 29.95 -15.61 -22.88
CA SER A 3 30.84 -16.34 -23.80
C SER A 3 30.41 -17.80 -24.04
N LEU A 4 29.63 -18.39 -23.13
CA LEU A 4 29.24 -19.80 -23.18
C LEU A 4 28.00 -20.03 -24.04
N ALA A 5 27.02 -19.11 -23.97
CA ALA A 5 25.79 -19.17 -24.76
C ALA A 5 26.02 -19.36 -26.28
N PRO A 6 26.87 -18.56 -26.96
CA PRO A 6 27.12 -18.78 -28.38
C PRO A 6 27.80 -20.13 -28.66
N LEU A 7 28.67 -20.61 -27.77
CA LEU A 7 29.36 -21.89 -27.93
C LEU A 7 28.41 -23.08 -27.82
N THR A 8 27.47 -23.05 -26.86
CA THR A 8 26.41 -24.07 -26.73
C THR A 8 25.48 -24.10 -27.94
N LEU A 9 25.18 -22.93 -28.52
CA LEU A 9 24.37 -22.85 -29.75
C LEU A 9 25.14 -23.40 -30.96
N LEU A 10 26.44 -23.11 -31.06
CA LEU A 10 27.28 -23.64 -32.14
C LEU A 10 27.42 -25.16 -32.05
N SER A 11 27.67 -25.72 -30.85
CA SER A 11 27.77 -27.18 -30.68
C SER A 11 26.46 -27.89 -31.05
N GLY A 12 25.32 -27.31 -30.69
CA GLY A 12 24.01 -27.81 -31.10
C GLY A 12 23.82 -27.83 -32.61
N ARG A 13 24.23 -26.76 -33.31
CA ARG A 13 24.21 -26.71 -34.77
C ARG A 13 25.11 -27.76 -35.41
N THR A 14 26.30 -27.99 -34.87
CA THR A 14 27.21 -29.05 -35.34
C THR A 14 26.59 -30.44 -35.19
N LEU A 15 25.88 -30.72 -34.10
CA LEU A 15 25.17 -31.99 -33.92
C LEU A 15 24.01 -32.14 -34.93
N CYS A 16 23.26 -31.08 -35.23
CA CYS A 16 22.22 -31.12 -36.26
C CYS A 16 22.79 -31.43 -37.66
N GLN A 17 24.00 -30.95 -37.97
CA GLN A 17 24.69 -31.22 -39.24
C GLN A 17 25.25 -32.65 -39.30
N HIS A 18 25.60 -33.23 -38.14
CA HIS A 18 26.16 -34.59 -38.04
C HIS A 18 25.47 -35.44 -36.95
N PRO A 19 24.21 -35.88 -37.15
CA PRO A 19 23.40 -36.50 -36.09
C PRO A 19 23.95 -37.82 -35.54
N SER A 20 24.69 -38.57 -36.37
CA SER A 20 25.33 -39.84 -36.00
C SER A 20 26.70 -39.66 -35.33
N SER A 21 27.23 -38.43 -35.28
CA SER A 21 28.56 -38.16 -34.70
C SER A 21 28.51 -38.23 -33.18
N ARG A 22 29.18 -39.23 -32.63
CA ARG A 22 29.38 -39.37 -31.18
C ARG A 22 30.12 -38.17 -30.59
N ILE A 23 31.15 -37.68 -31.29
CA ILE A 23 31.97 -36.54 -30.87
C ILE A 23 31.14 -35.26 -30.79
N ALA A 24 30.25 -35.02 -31.77
CA ALA A 24 29.37 -33.85 -31.76
C ALA A 24 28.38 -33.88 -30.59
N ARG A 25 27.91 -35.07 -30.21
CA ARG A 25 27.01 -35.27 -29.07
C ARG A 25 27.70 -35.04 -27.74
N GLU A 26 28.86 -35.66 -27.52
CA GLU A 26 29.67 -35.48 -26.32
C GLU A 26 30.09 -34.01 -26.15
N ASN A 27 30.41 -33.32 -27.24
CA ASN A 27 30.75 -31.89 -27.21
C ASN A 27 29.56 -31.01 -26.77
N LEU A 28 28.35 -31.27 -27.28
CA LEU A 28 27.14 -30.56 -26.84
C LEU A 28 26.85 -30.82 -25.35
N GLU A 29 26.99 -32.05 -24.90
CA GLU A 29 26.76 -32.46 -23.50
C GLU A 29 27.67 -31.68 -22.55
N VAL A 30 28.97 -31.59 -22.84
CA VAL A 30 29.94 -30.80 -22.05
C VAL A 30 29.52 -29.33 -21.94
N PHE A 31 29.05 -28.72 -23.03
CA PHE A 31 28.59 -27.34 -23.01
C PHE A 31 27.29 -27.15 -22.21
N CYS A 32 26.36 -28.12 -22.29
CA CYS A 32 25.13 -28.12 -21.50
C CYS A 32 25.40 -28.28 -20.00
N ASP A 33 26.30 -29.19 -19.62
CA ASP A 33 26.70 -29.40 -18.23
C ASP A 33 27.39 -28.16 -17.66
N THR A 34 28.31 -27.58 -18.42
CA THR A 34 29.00 -26.34 -18.03
C THR A 34 28.03 -25.18 -17.88
N TRP A 35 27.00 -25.11 -18.73
CA TRP A 35 25.93 -24.11 -18.64
C TRP A 35 25.10 -24.30 -17.38
N SER A 36 24.66 -25.53 -17.13
CA SER A 36 23.90 -25.90 -15.93
C SER A 36 24.67 -25.54 -14.64
N GLN A 37 25.96 -25.90 -14.58
CA GLN A 37 26.83 -25.57 -13.47
C GLN A 37 26.95 -24.05 -13.27
N SER A 38 27.15 -23.29 -14.35
CA SER A 38 27.23 -21.83 -14.30
C SER A 38 25.95 -21.18 -13.76
N VAL A 39 24.78 -21.71 -14.12
CA VAL A 39 23.48 -21.24 -13.61
C VAL A 39 23.34 -21.56 -12.13
N ASN A 40 23.75 -22.76 -11.70
CA ASN A 40 23.71 -23.17 -10.29
C ASN A 40 24.64 -22.30 -9.42
N ASP A 41 25.86 -22.02 -9.90
CA ASP A 41 26.80 -21.14 -9.19
C ASP A 41 26.28 -19.70 -9.09
N LEU A 42 25.65 -19.18 -10.16
CA LEU A 42 25.03 -17.85 -10.13
C LEU A 42 23.84 -17.80 -9.15
N SER A 43 23.03 -18.86 -9.10
CA SER A 43 21.94 -19.00 -8.12
C SER A 43 22.47 -19.06 -6.69
N ARG A 44 23.56 -19.81 -6.45
CA ARG A 44 24.22 -19.85 -5.14
C ARG A 44 24.77 -18.49 -4.75
N LEU A 45 25.50 -17.82 -5.64
CA LEU A 45 26.07 -16.50 -5.40
C LEU A 45 24.98 -15.45 -5.15
N ALA A 46 23.84 -15.53 -5.84
CA ALA A 46 22.70 -14.67 -5.59
C ALA A 46 22.14 -14.88 -4.17
N LYS A 47 21.99 -16.13 -3.72
CA LYS A 47 21.54 -16.46 -2.35
C LYS A 47 22.55 -16.02 -1.28
N GLU A 48 23.84 -16.18 -1.54
CA GLU A 48 24.91 -15.74 -0.65
C GLU A 48 24.98 -14.21 -0.57
N SER A 49 24.84 -13.53 -1.70
CA SER A 49 24.77 -12.06 -1.77
C SER A 49 23.53 -11.53 -1.04
N ASP A 50 22.38 -12.17 -1.22
CA ASP A 50 21.14 -11.84 -0.49
C ASP A 50 21.33 -12.04 1.01
N SER A 51 21.94 -13.16 1.42
CA SER A 51 22.24 -13.46 2.83
C SER A 51 23.28 -12.52 3.44
N ALA A 52 24.30 -12.10 2.69
CA ALA A 52 25.34 -11.19 3.16
C ALA A 52 24.86 -9.74 3.25
N ALA A 53 24.04 -9.30 2.30
CA ALA A 53 23.31 -8.03 2.37
C ALA A 53 22.31 -8.06 3.54
N CYS A 54 21.55 -9.15 3.67
CA CYS A 54 20.59 -9.33 4.74
C CYS A 54 21.24 -9.57 6.11
N GLY A 55 22.45 -10.10 6.23
CA GLY A 55 23.07 -10.46 7.51
C GLY A 55 23.52 -9.25 8.35
N ARG A 56 24.09 -8.23 7.70
CA ARG A 56 24.37 -6.93 8.35
C ARG A 56 23.09 -6.18 8.69
N VAL A 57 22.14 -6.21 7.77
CA VAL A 57 20.80 -5.64 7.96
C VAL A 57 20.00 -6.43 9.02
N ALA A 58 20.24 -7.73 9.22
CA ALA A 58 19.54 -8.59 10.18
C ALA A 58 19.93 -8.28 11.63
N ALA A 59 21.21 -7.98 11.87
CA ALA A 59 21.68 -7.52 13.18
C ALA A 59 21.08 -6.16 13.55
N GLU A 60 20.95 -5.26 12.58
CA GLU A 60 20.26 -3.97 12.73
C GLU A 60 18.74 -4.15 12.90
N LYS A 61 18.13 -5.08 12.15
CA LYS A 61 16.73 -5.50 12.26
C LYS A 61 16.39 -6.13 13.60
N GLN A 62 17.30 -6.89 14.21
CA GLN A 62 17.07 -7.48 15.54
C GLN A 62 17.01 -6.41 16.64
N ALA A 63 17.79 -5.32 16.52
CA ALA A 63 17.70 -4.18 17.42
C ALA A 63 16.38 -3.40 17.21
N TYR A 64 15.91 -3.35 15.97
CA TYR A 64 14.69 -2.68 15.55
C TYR A 64 13.38 -3.37 15.95
N MET A 65 13.41 -4.70 16.00
CA MET A 65 12.27 -5.53 16.39
C MET A 65 12.07 -5.61 17.92
N SER A 66 12.92 -4.90 18.69
CA SER A 66 12.65 -4.62 20.10
C SER A 66 11.73 -3.41 20.23
N LEU A 67 10.54 -3.61 20.82
CA LEU A 67 9.66 -2.52 21.25
C LEU A 67 10.44 -1.42 21.99
N PRO A 68 10.36 -0.14 21.58
CA PRO A 68 10.90 0.95 22.38
C PRO A 68 10.22 1.00 23.75
N ARG A 69 11.03 1.12 24.81
CA ARG A 69 10.49 1.25 26.17
C ARG A 69 9.80 2.62 26.30
N PRO A 70 8.61 2.70 26.91
CA PRO A 70 8.10 3.95 27.45
C PRO A 70 9.18 4.55 28.37
N GLY A 71 9.62 5.76 28.06
CA GLY A 71 10.73 6.42 28.73
C GLY A 71 10.53 6.45 30.25
N LYS A 72 11.55 5.99 30.99
CA LYS A 72 11.68 6.27 32.42
C LYS A 72 13.08 6.83 32.65
N HIS A 73 13.13 8.08 33.11
CA HIS A 73 14.25 8.57 33.91
C HIS A 73 14.49 7.58 35.05
N GLY A 74 15.70 7.02 35.12
CA GLY A 74 16.05 6.04 36.14
C GLY A 74 17.31 5.27 35.76
N THR A 75 18.43 5.71 36.30
CA THR A 75 19.76 5.12 36.20
C THR A 75 19.76 3.62 36.55
N THR A 76 19.97 2.74 35.57
CA THR A 76 20.78 1.50 35.72
C THR A 76 21.11 0.94 34.34
N SER A 77 22.40 0.98 34.00
CA SER A 77 23.00 0.37 32.83
C SER A 77 23.05 -1.16 32.98
N LYS A 78 22.04 -1.86 32.46
CA LYS A 78 22.16 -3.27 32.09
C LYS A 78 21.62 -3.46 30.67
N PRO A 79 22.46 -3.81 29.67
CA PRO A 79 21.98 -4.14 28.33
C PRO A 79 21.19 -5.45 28.45
N SER A 80 19.87 -5.31 28.54
CA SER A 80 18.95 -6.44 28.53
C SER A 80 18.76 -6.82 27.07
N LYS A 81 19.16 -8.05 26.72
CA LYS A 81 19.17 -8.60 25.36
C LYS A 81 17.84 -8.30 24.64
N PRO A 82 17.87 -7.91 23.35
CA PRO A 82 16.69 -7.91 22.50
C PRO A 82 16.06 -9.31 22.58
N ILE A 83 14.80 -9.37 23.01
CA ILE A 83 14.06 -10.64 22.98
C ILE A 83 13.59 -10.79 21.54
N THR A 84 14.21 -11.70 20.81
CA THR A 84 13.77 -12.16 19.50
C THR A 84 12.36 -12.73 19.62
N LEU A 85 11.46 -12.29 18.74
CA LEU A 85 10.15 -12.91 18.55
C LEU A 85 10.33 -14.40 18.26
N ASP A 86 9.31 -15.20 18.55
CA ASP A 86 9.28 -16.55 18.03
C ASP A 86 9.30 -16.50 16.49
N ILE A 87 10.12 -17.35 15.88
CA ILE A 87 10.38 -17.35 14.44
C ILE A 87 9.07 -17.58 13.68
N GLU A 88 8.16 -18.37 14.26
CA GLU A 88 6.85 -18.68 13.69
C GLU A 88 5.93 -17.45 13.58
N ASP A 89 5.79 -16.67 14.66
CA ASP A 89 4.98 -15.45 14.70
C ASP A 89 5.51 -14.40 13.71
N GLN A 90 6.84 -14.29 13.60
CA GLN A 90 7.48 -13.38 12.66
C GLN A 90 7.27 -13.81 11.20
N GLN A 91 7.29 -15.12 10.91
CA GLN A 91 6.99 -15.66 9.59
C GLN A 91 5.53 -15.41 9.20
N LYS A 92 4.59 -15.59 10.12
CA LYS A 92 3.17 -15.32 9.89
C LYS A 92 2.95 -13.84 9.54
N MET A 93 3.51 -12.92 10.32
CA MET A 93 3.41 -11.48 10.03
C MET A 93 4.08 -11.13 8.68
N ALA A 94 5.23 -11.71 8.38
CA ALA A 94 5.90 -11.50 7.10
C ALA A 94 5.08 -12.01 5.90
N LYS A 95 4.34 -13.11 6.06
CA LYS A 95 3.42 -13.63 5.03
C LYS A 95 2.30 -12.62 4.75
N VAL A 96 1.67 -12.08 5.79
CA VAL A 96 0.60 -11.08 5.66
C VAL A 96 1.14 -9.80 5.05
N GLY A 97 2.33 -9.37 5.46
CA GLY A 97 3.02 -8.25 4.83
C GLY A 97 3.26 -8.47 3.33
N LEU A 98 3.61 -9.69 2.91
CA LEU A 98 3.76 -10.01 1.49
C LEU A 98 2.43 -9.96 0.73
N GLU A 99 1.34 -10.47 1.32
CA GLU A 99 0.00 -10.33 0.75
C GLU A 99 -0.38 -8.85 0.57
N MET A 100 -0.07 -8.01 1.56
CA MET A 100 -0.27 -6.57 1.48
C MET A 100 0.55 -5.94 0.34
N LYS A 101 1.81 -6.34 0.13
CA LYS A 101 2.63 -5.88 -1.01
C LYS A 101 2.03 -6.27 -2.38
N LEU A 102 1.45 -7.46 -2.48
CA LEU A 102 0.81 -7.88 -3.73
C LEU A 102 -0.40 -6.97 -4.03
N LEU A 103 -1.19 -6.63 -3.01
CA LEU A 103 -2.31 -5.70 -3.14
C LEU A 103 -1.87 -4.27 -3.47
N THR A 104 -0.75 -3.78 -2.93
CA THR A 104 -0.21 -2.46 -3.33
C THR A 104 0.17 -2.47 -4.81
N SER A 105 0.81 -3.53 -5.28
CA SER A 105 1.19 -3.69 -6.69
C SER A 105 -0.04 -3.77 -7.60
N GLU A 106 -1.11 -4.44 -7.16
CA GLU A 106 -2.39 -4.51 -7.88
C GLU A 106 -3.06 -3.14 -7.99
N VAL A 107 -3.11 -2.38 -6.89
CA VAL A 107 -3.66 -1.02 -6.91
C VAL A 107 -2.84 -0.08 -7.81
N ASP A 108 -1.51 -0.17 -7.78
CA ASP A 108 -0.66 0.65 -8.62
C ASP A 108 -0.88 0.33 -10.10
N ALA A 109 -0.93 -0.96 -10.47
CA ALA A 109 -1.19 -1.40 -11.84
C ALA A 109 -2.60 -1.01 -12.31
N GLU A 110 -3.61 -1.05 -11.44
CA GLU A 110 -4.94 -0.55 -11.78
C GLU A 110 -4.91 0.96 -12.00
N ALA A 111 -4.23 1.72 -11.13
CA ALA A 111 -4.10 3.16 -11.22
C ALA A 111 -3.34 3.63 -12.48
N GLU A 112 -2.43 2.81 -13.02
CA GLU A 112 -1.73 3.08 -14.29
C GLU A 112 -2.65 3.02 -15.52
N LYS A 113 -3.74 2.25 -15.47
CA LYS A 113 -4.73 2.20 -16.56
C LYS A 113 -5.47 3.54 -16.74
N TRP A 114 -5.43 4.39 -15.73
CA TRP A 114 -6.05 5.70 -15.71
C TRP A 114 -5.10 6.81 -16.19
N ASP A 115 -4.07 6.52 -16.99
CA ASP A 115 -3.04 7.49 -17.36
C ASP A 115 -3.61 8.75 -18.04
N GLU A 116 -4.69 8.62 -18.82
CA GLU A 116 -5.46 9.75 -19.39
C GLU A 116 -6.19 10.60 -18.34
N TYR A 117 -6.32 10.08 -17.12
CA TYR A 117 -7.00 10.66 -15.96
C TYR A 117 -6.08 10.75 -14.74
N ALA A 118 -4.77 10.93 -14.93
CA ALA A 118 -3.80 10.98 -13.83
C ALA A 118 -4.12 12.04 -12.76
N GLU A 119 -4.87 13.09 -13.12
CA GLU A 119 -5.32 14.14 -12.21
C GLU A 119 -6.53 13.75 -11.35
N ASN A 120 -7.11 12.57 -11.56
CA ASN A 120 -8.26 12.05 -10.84
C ASN A 120 -7.95 11.82 -9.36
N ASP A 121 -8.85 12.29 -8.49
CA ASP A 121 -8.72 12.15 -7.04
C ASP A 121 -8.76 10.69 -6.57
N ILE A 122 -9.50 9.80 -7.23
CA ILE A 122 -9.50 8.35 -6.94
C ILE A 122 -8.09 7.79 -7.15
N VAL A 123 -7.47 8.09 -8.29
CA VAL A 123 -6.12 7.63 -8.66
C VAL A 123 -5.07 8.17 -7.68
N LYS A 124 -5.11 9.47 -7.38
CA LYS A 124 -4.20 10.11 -6.42
C LYS A 124 -4.32 9.48 -5.03
N ARG A 125 -5.54 9.20 -4.56
CA ARG A 125 -5.78 8.55 -3.28
C ARG A 125 -5.34 7.10 -3.28
N ALA A 126 -5.59 6.35 -4.35
CA ALA A 126 -5.14 4.97 -4.51
C ALA A 126 -3.62 4.86 -4.38
N LYS A 127 -2.87 5.69 -5.13
CA LYS A 127 -1.39 5.75 -5.06
C LYS A 127 -0.89 6.13 -3.67
N ALA A 128 -1.53 7.10 -3.03
CA ALA A 128 -1.18 7.48 -1.65
C ALA A 128 -1.39 6.32 -0.67
N MET A 129 -2.54 5.63 -0.75
CA MET A 129 -2.82 4.47 0.10
C MET A 129 -1.86 3.31 -0.17
N SER A 130 -1.55 3.03 -1.44
CA SER A 130 -0.55 2.03 -1.85
C SER A 130 0.81 2.29 -1.20
N SER A 131 1.31 3.53 -1.30
CA SER A 131 2.58 3.95 -0.68
C SER A 131 2.59 3.75 0.85
N MET A 132 1.50 4.12 1.53
CA MET A 132 1.36 3.95 2.98
C MET A 132 1.38 2.48 3.39
N ALA A 133 0.59 1.63 2.71
CA ALA A 133 0.55 0.19 2.96
C ALA A 133 1.89 -0.49 2.65
N TYR A 134 2.61 -0.03 1.62
CA TYR A 134 3.95 -0.53 1.28
C TYR A 134 4.95 -0.26 2.42
N ASN A 135 4.92 0.92 3.03
CA ASN A 135 5.75 1.22 4.21
C ASN A 135 5.43 0.30 5.39
N MET A 136 4.15 -0.07 5.58
CA MET A 136 3.75 -1.04 6.59
C MET A 136 4.21 -2.47 6.25
N TYR A 137 4.28 -2.82 4.97
CA TYR A 137 4.90 -4.08 4.53
C TYR A 137 6.39 -4.10 4.88
N LEU A 138 7.12 -3.03 4.54
CA LEU A 138 8.54 -2.93 4.84
C LEU A 138 8.80 -3.06 6.35
N PHE A 139 7.92 -2.49 7.18
CA PHE A 139 7.97 -2.67 8.62
C PHE A 139 7.97 -4.15 9.04
N THR A 140 7.11 -5.00 8.46
CA THR A 140 7.08 -6.45 8.77
C THR A 140 8.39 -7.16 8.43
N ARG A 141 9.21 -6.57 7.55
CA ARG A 141 10.53 -7.06 7.13
C ARG A 141 11.68 -6.41 7.91
N GLY A 142 11.37 -5.51 8.84
CA GLY A 142 12.34 -4.68 9.57
C GLY A 142 13.03 -3.65 8.66
N ASP A 143 12.35 -3.17 7.63
CA ASP A 143 12.87 -2.22 6.65
C ASP A 143 11.97 -0.98 6.52
N GLY A 144 12.39 -0.01 5.72
CA GLY A 144 11.61 1.17 5.40
C GLY A 144 11.65 2.25 6.48
N PRO A 145 10.74 3.23 6.40
CA PRO A 145 10.81 4.44 7.20
C PRO A 145 10.21 4.29 8.61
N LEU A 146 9.41 3.25 8.88
CA LEU A 146 8.59 3.15 10.10
C LEU A 146 9.38 2.62 11.30
N LYS A 147 10.24 3.48 11.87
CA LYS A 147 11.05 3.33 13.12
C LYS A 147 10.67 2.26 14.15
N THR A 148 9.40 2.30 14.52
CA THR A 148 8.88 1.78 15.79
C THR A 148 7.45 1.31 15.62
N THR A 149 6.93 0.57 16.61
CA THR A 149 5.50 0.24 16.65
C THR A 149 4.61 1.46 16.78
N HIS A 150 5.12 2.55 17.38
CA HIS A 150 4.39 3.81 17.41
C HIS A 150 4.24 4.37 15.98
N ASP A 151 5.32 4.40 15.20
CA ASP A 151 5.28 4.87 13.80
C ASP A 151 4.33 4.02 12.95
N LEU A 152 4.30 2.69 13.17
CA LEU A 152 3.32 1.81 12.52
C LEU A 152 1.88 2.21 12.87
N PHE A 153 1.58 2.48 14.13
CA PHE A 153 0.22 2.86 14.55
C PHE A 153 -0.17 4.23 14.01
N THR A 154 0.74 5.21 14.04
CA THR A 154 0.52 6.51 13.41
C THR A 154 0.31 6.38 11.89
N GLN A 155 1.08 5.52 11.21
CA GLN A 155 0.90 5.25 9.78
C GLN A 155 -0.48 4.64 9.50
N ALA A 156 -0.94 3.71 10.33
CA ALA A 156 -2.25 3.10 10.23
C ALA A 156 -3.41 4.10 10.49
N GLU A 157 -3.22 5.07 11.39
CA GLU A 157 -4.16 6.18 11.57
C GLU A 157 -4.28 7.01 10.28
N PHE A 158 -3.15 7.44 9.71
CA PHE A 158 -3.15 8.17 8.44
C PHE A 158 -3.73 7.34 7.29
N PHE A 159 -3.49 6.03 7.26
CA PHE A 159 -4.07 5.13 6.27
C PHE A 159 -5.60 5.07 6.38
N ALA A 160 -6.15 4.94 7.59
CA ALA A 160 -7.59 4.98 7.83
C ALA A 160 -8.22 6.33 7.45
N GLU A 161 -7.50 7.44 7.66
CA GLU A 161 -7.95 8.76 7.21
C GLU A 161 -7.98 8.88 5.69
N GLN A 162 -6.97 8.37 4.98
CA GLN A 162 -6.96 8.36 3.52
C GLN A 162 -8.06 7.46 2.96
N ALA A 163 -8.31 6.30 3.57
CA ALA A 163 -9.42 5.41 3.20
C ALA A 163 -10.78 6.11 3.35
N ASN A 164 -10.99 6.89 4.42
CA ASN A 164 -12.20 7.70 4.57
C ASN A 164 -12.34 8.77 3.48
N LYS A 165 -11.23 9.39 3.05
CA LYS A 165 -11.26 10.34 1.93
C LYS A 165 -11.55 9.64 0.60
N MET A 166 -10.99 8.45 0.38
CA MET A 166 -11.30 7.60 -0.77
C MET A 166 -12.80 7.29 -0.83
N TYR A 167 -13.38 6.86 0.30
CA TYR A 167 -14.81 6.60 0.40
C TYR A 167 -15.66 7.80 -0.06
N LYS A 168 -15.34 9.02 0.41
CA LYS A 168 -16.08 10.23 0.02
C LYS A 168 -15.96 10.52 -1.47
N THR A 169 -14.75 10.47 -2.01
CA THR A 169 -14.50 10.71 -3.44
C THR A 169 -15.24 9.69 -4.32
N VAL A 170 -15.19 8.40 -3.98
CA VAL A 170 -15.89 7.36 -4.75
C VAL A 170 -17.41 7.45 -4.55
N ARG A 171 -17.88 7.87 -3.37
CA ARG A 171 -19.30 8.13 -3.14
C ARG A 171 -19.82 9.25 -4.04
N GLU A 172 -19.08 10.34 -4.16
CA GLU A 172 -19.42 11.45 -5.07
C GLU A 172 -19.42 10.97 -6.53
N PHE A 173 -18.37 10.26 -6.95
CA PHE A 173 -18.31 9.62 -8.28
C PHE A 173 -19.51 8.71 -8.57
N SER A 174 -19.96 7.93 -7.57
CA SER A 174 -21.09 7.01 -7.75
C SER A 174 -22.42 7.70 -8.10
N TYR A 175 -22.55 9.01 -7.85
CA TYR A 175 -23.75 9.76 -8.26
C TYR A 175 -23.80 10.00 -9.76
N GLU A 176 -22.66 10.09 -10.43
CA GLU A 176 -22.55 10.25 -11.89
C GLU A 176 -22.73 8.91 -12.63
N VAL A 177 -22.56 7.78 -11.94
CA VAL A 177 -22.75 6.45 -12.54
C VAL A 177 -24.26 6.19 -12.74
N PRO A 178 -24.72 5.83 -13.96
CA PRO A 178 -26.10 5.44 -14.21
C PRO A 178 -26.51 4.18 -13.43
N ALA A 179 -27.80 4.03 -13.13
CA ALA A 179 -28.32 2.83 -12.49
C ALA A 179 -28.01 1.58 -13.33
N SER A 180 -27.23 0.66 -12.76
CA SER A 180 -26.63 -0.45 -13.48
C SER A 180 -26.14 -1.54 -12.51
N ALA A 181 -25.80 -2.72 -13.06
CA ALA A 181 -25.17 -3.78 -12.28
C ALA A 181 -23.81 -3.34 -11.73
N GLU A 182 -23.02 -2.63 -12.54
CA GLU A 182 -21.71 -2.10 -12.16
C GLU A 182 -21.82 -1.10 -11.00
N LYS A 183 -22.80 -0.19 -11.03
CA LYS A 183 -23.07 0.72 -9.91
C LYS A 183 -23.42 -0.03 -8.62
N SER A 184 -24.22 -1.10 -8.73
CA SER A 184 -24.62 -1.91 -7.58
C SER A 184 -23.42 -2.62 -6.96
N GLU A 185 -22.53 -3.16 -7.79
CA GLU A 185 -21.28 -3.78 -7.35
C GLU A 185 -20.34 -2.77 -6.69
N LEU A 186 -20.11 -1.62 -7.34
CA LEU A 186 -19.32 -0.50 -6.81
C LEU A 186 -19.83 -0.08 -5.42
N SER A 187 -21.14 0.07 -5.28
CA SER A 187 -21.78 0.48 -4.02
C SER A 187 -21.58 -0.57 -2.92
N THR A 188 -21.68 -1.85 -3.26
CA THR A 188 -21.48 -2.96 -2.32
C THR A 188 -20.05 -2.98 -1.76
N ILE A 189 -19.05 -2.72 -2.61
CA ILE A 189 -17.65 -2.63 -2.18
C ILE A 189 -17.45 -1.37 -1.32
N LEU A 190 -17.97 -0.23 -1.77
CA LEU A 190 -17.83 1.07 -1.12
C LEU A 190 -18.39 1.06 0.32
N GLU A 191 -19.50 0.37 0.56
CA GLU A 191 -20.14 0.28 1.88
C GLU A 191 -19.32 -0.48 2.94
N ARG A 192 -18.31 -1.27 2.53
CA ARG A 192 -17.42 -1.98 3.46
C ARG A 192 -16.30 -1.10 3.99
N ILE A 193 -15.89 -0.07 3.25
CA ILE A 193 -14.75 0.79 3.59
C ILE A 193 -14.91 1.46 4.97
N PRO A 194 -16.06 2.05 5.34
CA PRO A 194 -16.22 2.69 6.65
C PRO A 194 -16.00 1.73 7.83
N ALA A 195 -16.46 0.47 7.70
CA ALA A 195 -16.31 -0.53 8.75
C ALA A 195 -14.83 -0.85 9.02
N HIS A 196 -14.05 -1.09 7.95
CA HIS A 196 -12.61 -1.30 8.06
C HIS A 196 -11.86 -0.09 8.62
N CYS A 197 -12.22 1.14 8.19
CA CYS A 197 -11.65 2.36 8.75
C CYS A 197 -11.87 2.47 10.26
N GLN A 198 -13.09 2.16 10.70
CA GLN A 198 -13.45 2.19 12.12
C GLN A 198 -12.71 1.11 12.91
N GLN A 199 -12.64 -0.12 12.40
CA GLN A 199 -11.91 -1.22 13.03
C GLN A 199 -10.43 -0.87 13.20
N LEU A 200 -9.78 -0.38 12.14
CA LEU A 200 -8.39 0.04 12.19
C LEU A 200 -8.16 1.16 13.21
N GLN A 201 -9.04 2.17 13.26
CA GLN A 201 -8.96 3.25 14.25
C GLN A 201 -9.13 2.78 15.70
N VAL A 202 -10.02 1.82 15.95
CA VAL A 202 -10.21 1.24 17.28
C VAL A 202 -8.96 0.47 17.70
N LEU A 203 -8.40 -0.34 16.79
CA LEU A 203 -7.17 -1.09 17.04
C LEU A 203 -6.03 -0.16 17.46
N VAL A 204 -5.72 0.86 16.66
CA VAL A 204 -4.59 1.77 16.93
C VAL A 204 -4.77 2.62 18.19
N LYS A 205 -5.99 3.03 18.53
CA LYS A 205 -6.30 3.82 19.75
C LYS A 205 -6.40 3.00 21.03
N SER A 206 -6.63 1.69 20.92
CA SER A 206 -6.76 0.83 22.10
C SER A 206 -5.45 0.82 22.93
N PRO A 207 -5.50 1.07 24.25
CA PRO A 207 -4.31 0.98 25.08
C PRO A 207 -3.86 -0.49 25.17
N THR A 208 -2.55 -0.72 25.20
CA THR A 208 -1.99 -2.06 25.31
C THR A 208 -0.72 -2.03 26.14
N VAL A 209 -0.59 -2.95 27.09
CA VAL A 209 0.55 -3.03 28.00
C VAL A 209 1.14 -4.43 27.94
N GLY A 210 2.47 -4.52 27.83
CA GLY A 210 3.19 -5.79 27.81
C GLY A 210 3.47 -6.29 26.40
N LYS A 211 4.61 -6.98 26.25
CA LYS A 211 5.20 -7.32 24.94
C LYS A 211 4.29 -8.19 24.06
N SER A 212 3.74 -9.27 24.63
CA SER A 212 2.87 -10.18 23.90
C SER A 212 1.59 -9.48 23.40
N ALA A 213 0.98 -8.66 24.24
CA ALA A 213 -0.21 -7.90 23.86
C ALA A 213 0.10 -6.85 22.77
N THR A 214 1.25 -6.14 22.88
CA THR A 214 1.66 -5.20 21.83
C THR A 214 1.92 -5.91 20.50
N PHE A 215 2.50 -7.11 20.51
CA PHE A 215 2.69 -7.90 19.30
C PHE A 215 1.35 -8.31 18.67
N GLY A 216 0.41 -8.82 19.47
CA GLY A 216 -0.92 -9.16 18.97
C GLY A 216 -1.63 -7.96 18.33
N LYS A 217 -1.47 -6.77 18.92
CA LYS A 217 -1.99 -5.52 18.34
C LYS A 217 -1.31 -5.16 17.01
N VAL A 218 0.01 -5.32 16.90
CA VAL A 218 0.74 -5.12 15.63
C VAL A 218 0.22 -6.08 14.56
N ASP A 219 0.10 -7.37 14.87
CA ASP A 219 -0.44 -8.37 13.93
C ASP A 219 -1.86 -7.96 13.47
N SER A 220 -2.72 -7.57 14.41
CA SER A 220 -4.09 -7.14 14.12
C SER A 220 -4.14 -5.89 13.21
N VAL A 221 -3.26 -4.91 13.44
CA VAL A 221 -3.16 -3.71 12.60
C VAL A 221 -2.70 -4.04 11.19
N ILE A 222 -1.70 -4.92 11.04
CA ILE A 222 -1.21 -5.35 9.72
C ILE A 222 -2.29 -6.12 8.96
N GLN A 223 -2.98 -7.04 9.64
CA GLN A 223 -4.10 -7.81 9.06
C GLN A 223 -5.23 -6.89 8.58
N GLU A 224 -5.66 -5.97 9.43
CA GLU A 224 -6.77 -5.08 9.12
C GLU A 224 -6.42 -4.10 8.00
N THR A 225 -5.18 -3.62 7.96
CA THR A 225 -4.67 -2.81 6.83
C THR A 225 -4.70 -3.61 5.53
N LYS A 226 -4.28 -4.87 5.55
CA LYS A 226 -4.32 -5.77 4.39
C LYS A 226 -5.75 -5.99 3.90
N ASN A 227 -6.70 -6.21 4.81
CA ASN A 227 -8.12 -6.39 4.48
C ASN A 227 -8.69 -5.13 3.82
N LEU A 228 -8.42 -3.96 4.40
CA LEU A 228 -8.84 -2.68 3.83
C LEU A 228 -8.21 -2.44 2.45
N MET A 229 -6.91 -2.70 2.29
CA MET A 229 -6.22 -2.55 1.01
C MET A 229 -6.82 -3.45 -0.09
N ASN A 230 -7.27 -4.66 0.27
CA ASN A 230 -7.96 -5.56 -0.65
C ASN A 230 -9.31 -5.00 -1.13
N GLU A 231 -10.09 -4.37 -0.25
CA GLU A 231 -11.32 -3.70 -0.67
C GLU A 231 -11.01 -2.45 -1.51
N ILE A 232 -9.91 -1.73 -1.24
CA ILE A 232 -9.46 -0.60 -2.05
C ILE A 232 -9.06 -1.05 -3.47
N ALA A 233 -8.35 -2.17 -3.62
CA ALA A 233 -8.04 -2.74 -4.93
C ALA A 233 -9.30 -2.96 -5.78
N LYS A 234 -10.27 -3.68 -5.23
CA LYS A 234 -11.57 -3.90 -5.88
C LYS A 234 -12.31 -2.60 -6.19
N LEU A 235 -12.25 -1.62 -5.28
CA LEU A 235 -12.92 -0.33 -5.43
C LEU A 235 -12.35 0.48 -6.59
N VAL A 236 -11.02 0.52 -6.75
CA VAL A 236 -10.36 1.21 -7.87
C VAL A 236 -10.73 0.53 -9.18
N THR A 237 -10.67 -0.80 -9.26
CA THR A 237 -11.06 -1.57 -10.45
C THR A 237 -12.52 -1.34 -10.83
N SER A 238 -13.44 -1.43 -9.86
CA SER A 238 -14.87 -1.20 -10.10
C SER A 238 -15.16 0.23 -10.53
N SER A 239 -14.43 1.21 -9.97
CA SER A 239 -14.53 2.61 -10.37
C SER A 239 -14.07 2.82 -11.82
N PHE A 240 -13.01 2.12 -12.24
CA PHE A 240 -12.48 2.20 -13.60
C PHE A 240 -13.50 1.65 -14.60
N VAL A 241 -14.04 0.47 -14.33
CA VAL A 241 -15.07 -0.16 -15.17
C VAL A 241 -16.27 0.78 -15.34
N CYS A 242 -16.74 1.42 -14.26
CA CYS A 242 -17.83 2.39 -14.35
C CYS A 242 -17.44 3.59 -15.21
N ALA A 243 -16.24 4.15 -15.00
CA ALA A 243 -15.76 5.32 -15.72
C ALA A 243 -15.66 5.07 -17.22
N THR A 244 -15.06 3.94 -17.62
CA THR A 244 -14.87 3.59 -19.04
C THR A 244 -16.18 3.19 -19.71
N LYS A 245 -17.06 2.47 -19.01
CA LYS A 245 -18.31 1.98 -19.59
C LYS A 245 -19.30 3.10 -19.87
N TYR A 246 -19.31 4.14 -19.03
CA TYR A 246 -20.25 5.25 -19.10
C TYR A 246 -19.62 6.56 -19.55
N GLU A 247 -18.34 6.54 -19.95
CA GLU A 247 -17.58 7.71 -20.43
C GLU A 247 -17.70 8.92 -19.50
N ILE A 248 -17.56 8.69 -18.19
CA ILE A 248 -17.76 9.73 -17.18
C ILE A 248 -16.59 10.71 -17.21
N GLU A 249 -16.84 11.94 -17.67
CA GLU A 249 -15.85 13.02 -17.63
C GLU A 249 -15.55 13.43 -16.17
N PHE A 250 -14.30 13.24 -15.76
CA PHE A 250 -13.84 13.69 -14.45
C PHE A 250 -13.68 15.21 -14.47
N ARG A 251 -14.69 15.94 -13.96
CA ARG A 251 -14.65 17.39 -13.80
C ARG A 251 -13.57 17.81 -12.81
N GLY A 252 -12.36 17.98 -13.32
CA GLY A 252 -11.20 18.48 -12.60
C GLY A 252 -10.29 19.28 -13.55
N GLY A 253 -10.79 20.39 -14.09
CA GLY A 253 -9.96 21.35 -14.85
C GLY A 253 -10.59 21.81 -16.17
N SER A 254 -11.05 23.06 -16.17
CA SER A 254 -11.47 23.92 -17.28
C SER A 254 -11.12 23.48 -18.71
N MET A 255 -12.14 23.09 -19.48
CA MET A 255 -12.15 23.31 -20.94
C MET A 255 -13.01 24.56 -21.20
N PRO A 256 -12.48 25.64 -21.81
CA PRO A 256 -13.31 26.72 -22.29
C PRO A 256 -14.15 26.18 -23.46
N ARG A 257 -15.47 26.37 -23.39
CA ARG A 257 -16.31 26.23 -24.59
C ARG A 257 -15.72 27.11 -25.69
N PRO A 258 -15.58 26.63 -26.94
CA PRO A 258 -15.25 27.51 -28.04
C PRO A 258 -16.41 28.53 -28.16
N VAL A 259 -16.10 29.79 -27.87
CA VAL A 259 -17.02 30.91 -28.09
C VAL A 259 -17.14 31.06 -29.60
N GLY A 260 -18.23 30.52 -30.13
CA GLY A 260 -18.75 30.94 -31.42
C GLY A 260 -19.16 32.41 -31.33
N ASP A 261 -18.58 33.20 -32.21
CA ASP A 261 -18.92 34.57 -32.52
C ASP A 261 -20.44 34.73 -32.78
N GLY A 262 -21.03 35.81 -32.25
CA GLY A 262 -22.45 36.12 -32.44
C GLY A 262 -23.09 36.74 -31.20
N GLY A 263 -22.98 38.06 -31.08
CA GLY A 263 -23.57 38.84 -29.98
C GLY A 263 -25.10 38.83 -29.95
N VAL A 264 -25.62 39.17 -28.77
CA VAL A 264 -26.78 40.06 -28.46
C VAL A 264 -27.22 39.75 -27.02
N GLU A 265 -26.90 40.65 -26.09
CA GLU A 265 -27.72 40.91 -24.88
C GLU A 265 -28.76 42.00 -25.23
N PRO A 266 -29.83 42.29 -24.44
CA PRO A 266 -30.04 41.95 -23.02
C PRO A 266 -31.49 41.53 -22.63
N ARG A 267 -31.69 41.13 -21.36
CA ARG A 267 -32.66 41.73 -20.38
C ARG A 267 -33.24 40.73 -19.33
N THR A 268 -32.87 41.03 -18.09
CA THR A 268 -33.70 41.19 -16.86
C THR A 268 -34.40 40.02 -16.13
N SER A 269 -34.26 40.10 -14.79
CA SER A 269 -35.11 39.58 -13.71
C SER A 269 -34.86 38.12 -13.31
N ARG A 270 -34.69 37.73 -12.04
CA ARG A 270 -35.04 38.37 -10.75
C ARG A 270 -34.39 37.56 -9.60
N GLU A 271 -33.86 38.27 -8.59
CA GLU A 271 -33.72 37.96 -7.14
C GLU A 271 -33.70 36.48 -6.65
N SER A 272 -32.84 36.04 -5.72
CA SER A 272 -32.77 36.58 -4.36
C SER A 272 -31.66 35.95 -3.47
N THR A 273 -31.07 36.82 -2.65
CA THR A 273 -30.54 36.63 -1.27
C THR A 273 -29.40 35.63 -1.01
N ALA A 274 -28.17 36.09 -0.80
CA ALA A 274 -27.64 36.84 0.37
C ALA A 274 -27.34 35.95 1.59
N TRP A 275 -26.09 35.49 1.61
CA TRP A 275 -25.34 34.98 2.74
C TRP A 275 -25.61 35.75 4.04
N ARG A 276 -26.19 35.08 5.04
CA ARG A 276 -26.16 35.54 6.43
C ARG A 276 -25.08 34.77 7.18
N ARG A 277 -23.95 35.44 7.45
CA ARG A 277 -22.93 35.00 8.41
C ARG A 277 -23.51 35.07 9.82
N THR A 278 -23.30 34.05 10.63
CA THR A 278 -23.50 34.12 12.10
C THR A 278 -22.14 34.13 12.81
N PRO A 279 -21.89 35.06 13.74
CA PRO A 279 -20.65 35.12 14.51
C PRO A 279 -20.69 34.30 15.80
N SER A 280 -19.52 33.81 16.18
CA SER A 280 -19.19 33.09 17.43
C SER A 280 -19.36 33.99 18.67
N ILE A 281 -19.98 33.46 19.72
CA ILE A 281 -20.00 34.05 21.07
C ILE A 281 -19.30 33.10 22.04
N ARG A 282 -18.26 33.64 22.70
CA ARG A 282 -17.57 33.08 23.86
C ARG A 282 -18.22 33.67 25.12
N ARG A 283 -18.58 32.88 26.13
CA ARG A 283 -18.83 33.38 27.50
C ARG A 283 -18.31 32.45 28.58
N THR A 284 -17.86 33.12 29.63
CA THR A 284 -17.00 32.79 30.76
C THR A 284 -17.70 32.03 31.89
N ALA A 285 -16.90 31.29 32.67
CA ALA A 285 -17.32 30.55 33.87
C ALA A 285 -17.57 31.46 35.10
N PRO A 286 -18.46 31.05 36.04
CA PRO A 286 -18.60 31.68 37.36
C PRO A 286 -17.67 31.06 38.45
N PRO A 287 -17.37 31.80 39.54
CA PRO A 287 -16.43 31.41 40.61
C PRO A 287 -17.04 30.47 41.69
N PRO A 288 -16.24 29.89 42.61
CA PRO A 288 -16.67 28.83 43.52
C PRO A 288 -17.28 29.39 44.81
N THR A 289 -18.24 28.67 45.39
CA THR A 289 -18.75 28.91 46.75
C THR A 289 -18.59 27.67 47.62
N TYR A 290 -18.02 27.91 48.80
CA TYR A 290 -17.63 26.97 49.85
C TYR A 290 -18.82 26.28 50.57
N GLN A 291 -18.53 25.13 51.16
CA GLN A 291 -19.35 24.32 52.07
C GLN A 291 -19.87 25.09 53.29
N GLN A 292 -21.02 24.66 53.85
CA GLN A 292 -21.14 24.39 55.29
C GLN A 292 -22.37 23.52 55.63
N HIS A 293 -22.09 22.51 56.48
CA HIS A 293 -22.91 21.62 57.32
C HIS A 293 -23.93 20.67 56.68
#